data_AF-A0A0V0H825-F1
#
_entry.id   AF-A0A0V0H825-F1
#
_cell.length_a   1.000
_cell.length_b   1.000
_cell.length_c   1.000
_cell.angle_alpha   90.00
_cell.angle_beta   90.00
_cell.angle_gamma   90.00
#
_symmetry.space_group_name_H-M   'P 1'
#
loop_
_entity.id
_entity.type
_entity.pdbx_description
1 polymer ?
#
loop_
_entity_poly.entity_id
_entity_poly.type
_entity_poly.pdbx_seq_one_letter_code
_entity_poly.pdbx_strand_id
1 'polypeptide(L)'
;MELLEKSHQVRKKRVSSSKVCLYLRSAVPSSISAKQVILFLFYQYYCSCYYEFAGYSGGQATVVGSVVVTNLTKGIRKGAWERSEVYFHDIPDEIIDSLIEEGIILNVAGGLMLEHPLTLPFVDTLIGTADSVMGLPRSLTEKLIEETL
;
A
#
# COMPACT_ATOMS: atom_id res chain seq x y z
N MET A 1 10.95 15.15 18.54
CA MET A 1 10.48 14.69 19.86
C MET A 1 9.03 15.09 20.09
N GLU A 2 8.68 16.38 20.23
CA GLU A 2 7.31 16.82 20.54
C GLU A 2 6.26 16.48 19.45
N LEU A 3 6.65 16.46 18.17
CA LEU A 3 5.77 16.06 17.06
C LEU A 3 5.60 14.54 16.93
N LEU A 4 6.61 13.76 17.32
CA LEU A 4 6.54 12.30 17.41
C LEU A 4 5.61 11.87 18.56
N GLU A 5 5.66 12.56 19.71
CA GLU A 5 4.71 12.35 20.81
C GLU A 5 3.28 12.74 20.41
N LYS A 6 3.09 13.86 19.71
CA LYS A 6 1.78 14.24 19.13
C LYS A 6 1.31 13.19 18.11
N SER A 7 2.23 12.52 17.41
CA SER A 7 1.92 11.41 16.51
C SER A 7 1.37 10.18 17.21
N HIS A 8 1.99 9.77 18.32
CA HIS A 8 1.48 8.68 19.14
C HIS A 8 0.09 9.01 19.71
N GLN A 9 -0.17 10.29 20.01
CA GLN A 9 -1.46 10.75 20.52
C GLN A 9 -2.56 10.81 19.45
N VAL A 10 -2.20 11.04 18.18
CA VAL A 10 -3.09 10.94 17.01
C VAL A 10 -3.33 9.47 16.61
N ARG A 11 -2.30 8.60 16.66
CA ARG A 11 -2.43 7.14 16.46
C ARG A 11 -3.45 6.53 17.42
N LYS A 12 -3.40 6.88 18.71
CA LYS A 12 -4.34 6.41 19.75
C LYS A 12 -5.81 6.75 19.48
N LYS A 13 -6.11 7.73 18.62
CA LYS A 13 -7.49 8.14 18.32
C LYS A 13 -8.14 7.39 17.14
N ARG A 14 -7.44 6.44 16.48
CA ARG A 14 -7.94 5.61 15.36
C ARG A 14 -8.82 6.40 14.38
N VAL A 15 -8.29 7.52 13.89
CA VAL A 15 -8.99 8.43 12.98
C VAL A 15 -8.77 7.94 11.54
N SER A 16 -9.82 7.92 10.69
CA SER A 16 -9.68 7.42 9.31
C SER A 16 -8.65 8.23 8.51
N SER A 17 -7.95 7.58 7.57
CA SER A 17 -6.87 8.19 6.77
C SER A 17 -7.28 9.52 6.11
N SER A 18 -8.53 9.61 5.63
CA SER A 18 -9.15 10.84 5.09
C SER A 18 -9.28 11.99 6.10
N LYS A 19 -9.60 11.69 7.36
CA LYS A 19 -9.73 12.69 8.44
C LYS A 19 -8.37 13.15 8.99
N VAL A 20 -7.35 12.29 8.94
CA VAL A 20 -5.97 12.66 9.33
C VAL A 20 -5.40 13.68 8.35
N CYS A 21 -5.58 13.47 7.04
CA CYS A 21 -5.14 14.42 6.01
C CYS A 21 -5.83 15.81 6.16
N LEU A 22 -7.12 15.83 6.48
CA LEU A 22 -7.89 17.04 6.79
C LEU A 22 -7.39 17.75 8.06
N TYR A 23 -7.12 17.00 9.13
CA TYR A 23 -6.61 17.55 10.38
C TYR A 23 -5.23 18.19 10.19
N LEU A 24 -4.34 17.54 9.43
CA LEU A 24 -3.00 18.08 9.15
C LEU A 24 -3.05 19.36 8.31
N ARG A 25 -3.92 19.45 7.29
CA ARG A 25 -4.13 20.70 6.52
C ARG A 25 -4.61 21.88 7.38
N SER A 26 -5.42 21.61 8.41
CA SER A 26 -5.94 22.66 9.30
C SER A 26 -4.91 23.16 10.34
N ALA A 27 -3.81 22.45 10.53
CA ALA A 27 -2.80 22.74 11.55
C ALA A 27 -1.58 23.52 11.01
N VAL A 28 -1.68 24.14 9.84
CA VAL A 28 -0.59 24.91 9.21
C VAL A 28 -0.63 26.37 9.70
N PRO A 29 0.26 26.81 10.61
CA PRO A 29 0.36 28.23 10.96
C PRO A 29 0.84 29.07 9.76
N SER A 30 0.48 30.35 9.75
CA SER A 30 0.72 31.29 8.64
C SER A 30 2.18 31.74 8.47
N SER A 31 3.10 31.32 9.36
CA SER A 31 4.53 31.65 9.31
C SER A 31 5.39 30.44 9.68
N ILE A 32 5.85 29.69 8.67
CA ILE A 32 6.62 28.44 8.86
C ILE A 32 7.98 28.57 8.20
N SER A 33 9.05 28.23 8.93
CA SER A 33 10.40 28.15 8.38
C SER A 33 10.54 26.96 7.42
N ALA A 34 11.45 27.04 6.43
CA ALA A 34 11.67 25.95 5.47
C ALA A 34 11.93 24.57 6.14
N LYS A 35 12.60 24.57 7.31
CA LYS A 35 12.84 23.34 8.10
C LYS A 35 11.55 22.72 8.64
N GLN A 36 10.61 23.55 9.09
CA GLN A 36 9.32 23.09 9.60
C GLN A 36 8.40 22.61 8.45
N VAL A 37 8.50 23.21 7.25
CA VAL A 37 7.78 22.72 6.07
C VAL A 37 8.27 21.32 5.69
N ILE A 38 9.58 21.09 5.65
CA ILE A 38 10.16 19.77 5.34
C ILE A 38 9.70 18.73 6.36
N LEU A 39 9.78 19.04 7.66
CA LEU A 39 9.37 18.12 8.72
C LEU A 39 7.86 17.79 8.64
N PHE A 40 7.03 18.76 8.28
CA PHE A 40 5.60 18.56 8.11
C PHE A 40 5.28 17.65 6.92
N LEU A 41 5.99 17.82 5.80
CA LEU A 41 5.85 16.94 4.65
C LEU A 41 6.22 15.50 5.03
N PHE A 42 7.39 15.30 5.65
CA PHE A 42 7.81 13.99 6.15
C PHE A 42 6.75 13.35 7.06
N TYR A 43 6.17 14.14 7.97
CA TYR A 43 5.13 13.67 8.87
C TYR A 43 3.85 13.25 8.15
N GLN A 44 3.42 14.03 7.15
CA GLN A 44 2.23 13.72 6.36
C GLN A 44 2.43 12.41 5.56
N TYR A 45 3.61 12.21 4.97
CA TYR A 45 3.95 10.97 4.27
C TYR A 45 3.99 9.78 5.22
N TYR A 46 4.67 9.93 6.35
CA TYR A 46 4.75 8.93 7.39
C TYR A 46 3.35 8.47 7.84
N CYS A 47 2.47 9.41 8.17
CA CYS A 47 1.11 9.09 8.58
C CYS A 47 0.35 8.33 7.48
N SER A 48 0.45 8.75 6.22
CA SER A 48 -0.25 8.06 5.12
C SER A 48 0.14 6.59 5.06
N CYS A 49 1.44 6.30 5.02
CA CYS A 49 1.95 4.94 4.90
C CYS A 49 1.65 4.10 6.14
N TYR A 50 1.75 4.71 7.33
CA TYR A 50 1.37 4.05 8.58
C TYR A 50 -0.11 3.63 8.54
N TYR A 51 -1.02 4.53 8.16
CA TYR A 51 -2.47 4.23 8.16
C TYR A 51 -2.89 3.25 7.05
N GLU A 52 -2.20 3.25 5.91
CA GLU A 52 -2.44 2.26 4.86
C GLU A 52 -2.09 0.85 5.36
N PHE A 53 -0.87 0.68 5.88
CA PHE A 53 -0.39 -0.64 6.29
C PHE A 53 -1.03 -1.12 7.59
N ALA A 54 -1.24 -0.22 8.57
CA ALA A 54 -1.98 -0.53 9.79
C ALA A 54 -3.45 -0.92 9.50
N GLY A 55 -3.99 -0.48 8.35
CA GLY A 55 -5.32 -0.88 7.88
C GLY A 55 -5.42 -2.37 7.52
N TYR A 56 -4.30 -3.04 7.25
CA TYR A 56 -4.27 -4.47 6.97
C TYR A 56 -4.23 -5.33 8.22
N SER A 57 -3.76 -4.81 9.35
CA SER A 57 -3.63 -5.57 10.61
C SER A 57 -4.97 -6.22 11.01
N GLY A 58 -4.99 -7.55 11.08
CA GLY A 58 -6.19 -8.34 11.39
C GLY A 58 -7.30 -8.25 10.33
N GLY A 59 -6.99 -7.71 9.15
CA GLY A 59 -7.91 -7.45 8.05
C GLY A 59 -7.49 -8.15 6.76
N GLN A 60 -7.91 -7.57 5.63
CA GLN A 60 -7.55 -8.07 4.30
C GLN A 60 -7.14 -6.95 3.35
N ALA A 61 -6.26 -7.29 2.41
CA ALA A 61 -6.00 -6.53 1.21
C ALA A 61 -6.63 -7.25 0.01
N THR A 62 -7.23 -6.50 -0.91
CA THR A 62 -7.73 -7.02 -2.18
C THR A 62 -6.98 -6.37 -3.32
N VAL A 63 -6.40 -7.18 -4.20
CA VAL A 63 -5.68 -6.74 -5.39
C VAL A 63 -6.44 -7.18 -6.63
N VAL A 64 -6.58 -6.26 -7.58
CA VAL A 64 -7.21 -6.53 -8.87
C VAL A 64 -6.20 -6.23 -9.97
N GLY A 65 -5.74 -7.28 -10.63
CA GLY A 65 -4.82 -7.21 -11.77
C GLY A 65 -5.61 -7.29 -13.08
N SER A 66 -5.27 -6.45 -14.05
CA SER A 66 -5.86 -6.51 -15.40
C SER A 66 -4.78 -6.61 -16.45
N VAL A 67 -5.00 -7.44 -17.45
CA VAL A 67 -4.06 -7.69 -18.54
C VAL A 67 -4.76 -7.49 -19.87
N VAL A 68 -4.07 -6.84 -20.81
CA VAL A 68 -4.55 -6.68 -22.18
C VAL A 68 -3.44 -7.04 -23.16
N VAL A 69 -3.72 -8.00 -24.03
CA VAL A 69 -2.83 -8.46 -25.09
C VAL A 69 -3.34 -7.94 -26.43
N THR A 70 -2.44 -7.39 -27.24
CA THR A 70 -2.75 -6.86 -28.57
C THR A 70 -1.83 -7.50 -29.60
N ASN A 71 -2.39 -8.28 -30.53
CA ASN A 71 -1.66 -8.80 -31.69
C ASN A 71 -1.70 -7.77 -32.82
N LEU A 72 -0.55 -7.15 -33.11
CA LEU A 72 -0.43 -6.09 -34.12
C LEU A 72 -0.55 -6.61 -35.56
N THR A 73 -0.16 -7.86 -35.82
CA THR A 73 -0.25 -8.48 -37.15
C THR A 73 -1.69 -8.80 -37.53
N LYS A 74 -2.47 -9.32 -36.58
CA LYS A 74 -3.88 -9.69 -36.80
C LYS A 74 -4.86 -8.55 -36.49
N GLY A 75 -4.41 -7.49 -35.82
CA GLY A 75 -5.27 -6.39 -35.36
C GLY A 75 -6.25 -6.79 -34.24
N ILE A 76 -5.95 -7.86 -33.49
CA ILE A 76 -6.82 -8.41 -32.43
C ILE A 76 -6.35 -7.91 -31.07
N ARG A 77 -7.30 -7.55 -30.19
CA ARG A 77 -7.05 -7.19 -28.79
C ARG A 77 -7.95 -8.00 -27.86
N LYS A 78 -7.38 -8.58 -26.81
CA LYS A 78 -8.08 -9.35 -25.77
C LYS A 78 -7.66 -8.84 -24.41
N GLY A 79 -8.60 -8.75 -23.47
CA GLY A 79 -8.32 -8.29 -22.12
C GLY A 79 -9.17 -9.00 -21.10
N ALA A 80 -8.62 -9.21 -19.92
CA ALA A 80 -9.28 -9.84 -18.78
C ALA A 80 -8.67 -9.32 -17.48
N TRP A 81 -9.27 -9.68 -16.36
CA TRP A 81 -8.82 -9.30 -15.03
C TRP A 81 -8.96 -10.47 -14.06
N GLU A 82 -8.21 -10.41 -12.97
CA GLU A 82 -8.26 -11.37 -11.87
C GLU A 82 -8.22 -10.61 -10.54
N ARG A 83 -8.83 -11.20 -9.51
CA ARG A 83 -8.86 -10.67 -8.15
C ARG A 83 -8.18 -11.65 -7.22
N SER A 84 -7.27 -11.13 -6.40
CA SER A 84 -6.58 -11.86 -5.34
C SER A 84 -6.82 -11.17 -4.00
N GLU A 85 -6.82 -11.94 -2.92
CA GLU A 85 -7.04 -11.46 -1.56
C GLU A 85 -5.94 -11.96 -0.63
N VAL A 86 -5.42 -11.06 0.20
CA VAL A 86 -4.40 -11.35 1.21
C VAL A 86 -4.99 -11.05 2.57
N TYR A 87 -4.99 -12.04 3.44
CA TYR A 87 -5.42 -11.92 4.83
C TYR A 87 -4.20 -11.82 5.73
N PHE A 88 -4.30 -10.97 6.75
CA PHE A 88 -3.20 -10.72 7.67
C PHE A 88 -3.57 -11.04 9.11
N HIS A 89 -2.59 -11.54 9.85
CA HIS A 89 -2.61 -11.51 11.30
C HIS A 89 -2.51 -10.07 11.82
N ASP A 90 -2.60 -9.89 13.14
CA ASP A 90 -2.32 -8.59 13.75
C ASP A 90 -0.84 -8.22 13.54
N ILE A 91 -0.60 -7.02 13.01
CA ILE A 91 0.73 -6.48 12.68
C ILE A 91 1.12 -5.49 13.78
N PRO A 92 2.22 -5.73 14.52
CA PRO A 92 2.70 -4.81 15.55
C PRO A 92 3.12 -3.45 14.97
N ASP A 93 2.88 -2.38 15.72
CA ASP A 93 3.24 -1.01 15.33
C ASP A 93 4.73 -0.86 15.01
N GLU A 94 5.60 -1.59 15.72
CA GLU A 94 7.04 -1.54 15.55
C GLU A 94 7.48 -2.04 14.17
N ILE A 95 6.74 -3.00 13.60
CA ILE A 95 6.98 -3.52 12.25
C ILE A 95 6.63 -2.46 11.21
N ILE A 96 5.50 -1.77 11.39
CA ILE A 96 5.07 -0.68 10.50
C ILE A 96 6.07 0.47 10.54
N ASP A 97 6.49 0.85 11.74
CA ASP A 97 7.47 1.92 11.94
C ASP A 97 8.81 1.55 11.26
N SER A 98 9.27 0.30 11.41
CA SER A 98 10.50 -0.19 10.74
C SER A 98 10.40 -0.15 9.21
N LEU A 99 9.25 -0.52 8.65
CA LEU A 99 9.01 -0.49 7.21
C LEU A 99 8.98 0.95 6.64
N ILE A 100 8.43 1.90 7.39
CA ILE A 100 8.44 3.32 7.01
C ILE A 100 9.87 3.89 7.09
N GLU A 101 10.63 3.52 8.12
CA GLU A 101 12.03 3.94 8.29
C GLU A 101 12.93 3.39 7.17
N GLU A 102 12.71 2.15 6.75
CA GLU A 102 13.37 1.56 5.58
C GLU A 102 12.99 2.30 4.28
N GLY A 103 11.80 2.90 4.23
CA GLY A 103 11.32 3.73 3.12
C GLY A 103 10.89 2.94 1.89
N ILE A 104 11.02 1.61 1.90
CA ILE A 104 10.68 0.75 0.75
C ILE A 104 9.18 0.80 0.42
N ILE A 105 8.33 0.85 1.45
CA ILE A 105 6.86 0.91 1.29
C ILE A 105 6.38 2.19 0.60
N LEU A 106 7.22 3.23 0.52
CA LEU A 106 6.91 4.48 -0.18
C LEU A 106 6.87 4.31 -1.71
N ASN A 107 7.46 3.22 -2.20
CA ASN A 107 7.56 2.91 -3.63
C ASN A 107 6.60 1.78 -4.06
N VAL A 108 5.69 1.36 -3.17
CA VAL A 108 4.82 0.21 -3.39
C VAL A 108 3.36 0.63 -3.24
N ALA A 109 2.51 0.21 -4.18
CA ALA A 109 1.09 0.56 -4.16
C ALA A 109 0.41 0.00 -2.89
N GLY A 110 -0.19 0.90 -2.10
CA GLY A 110 -0.81 0.56 -0.82
C GLY A 110 0.17 0.03 0.24
N GLY A 111 1.49 0.14 0.02
CA GLY A 111 2.50 -0.43 0.91
C GLY A 111 2.46 -1.96 1.05
N LEU A 112 1.75 -2.66 0.15
CA LEU A 112 1.54 -4.10 0.22
C LEU A 112 2.74 -4.85 -0.39
N MET A 113 3.54 -5.49 0.45
CA MET A 113 4.66 -6.35 0.02
C MET A 113 4.47 -7.74 0.61
N LEU A 114 4.29 -8.77 -0.23
CA LEU A 114 4.12 -10.15 0.25
C LEU A 114 5.45 -10.81 0.59
N GLU A 115 6.50 -10.43 -0.13
CA GLU A 115 7.82 -11.06 -0.12
C GLU A 115 8.78 -10.46 0.91
N HIS A 116 8.39 -9.36 1.56
CA HIS A 116 9.28 -8.65 2.48
C HIS A 116 9.45 -9.44 3.79
N PRO A 117 10.68 -9.64 4.31
CA PRO A 117 10.90 -10.45 5.52
C PRO A 117 10.13 -9.99 6.76
N LEU A 118 9.84 -8.69 6.87
CA LEU A 118 9.07 -8.13 7.99
C LEU A 118 7.56 -8.26 7.82
N THR A 119 7.04 -8.48 6.61
CA THR A 119 5.59 -8.56 6.35
C THR A 119 5.13 -9.99 6.15
N LEU A 120 5.96 -10.83 5.52
CA LEU A 120 5.69 -12.22 5.22
C LEU A 120 5.22 -13.03 6.45
N PRO A 121 5.78 -12.88 7.66
CA PRO A 121 5.32 -13.62 8.84
C PRO A 121 3.88 -13.30 9.28
N PHE A 122 3.32 -12.19 8.80
CA PHE A 122 1.98 -11.73 9.15
C PHE A 122 0.95 -12.08 8.08
N VAL A 123 1.36 -12.64 6.94
CA VAL A 123 0.44 -13.15 5.92
C VAL A 123 -0.16 -14.46 6.42
N ASP A 124 -1.47 -14.46 6.67
CA ASP A 124 -2.22 -15.63 7.11
C ASP A 124 -2.64 -16.50 5.92
N THR A 125 -3.41 -15.91 5.00
CA THR A 125 -4.02 -16.63 3.89
C THR A 125 -3.93 -15.81 2.61
N LEU A 126 -3.58 -16.46 1.50
CA LEU A 126 -3.63 -15.90 0.16
C LEU A 126 -4.70 -16.63 -0.68
N ILE A 127 -5.70 -15.90 -1.17
CA ILE A 127 -6.66 -16.37 -2.16
C ILE A 127 -6.25 -15.82 -3.52
N GLY A 128 -6.06 -16.69 -4.51
CA GLY A 128 -5.52 -16.34 -5.83
C GLY A 128 -4.05 -16.73 -5.94
N THR A 129 -3.26 -15.96 -6.68
CA THR A 129 -1.84 -16.25 -6.90
C THR A 129 -0.94 -15.09 -6.51
N ALA A 130 0.27 -15.39 -6.05
CA ALA A 130 1.22 -14.37 -5.62
C ALA A 130 1.62 -13.44 -6.77
N ASP A 131 1.78 -13.97 -7.99
CA ASP A 131 2.09 -13.16 -9.18
C ASP A 131 0.96 -12.20 -9.56
N SER A 132 -0.30 -12.58 -9.32
CA SER A 132 -1.46 -11.70 -9.47
C SER A 132 -1.41 -10.54 -8.47
N VAL A 133 -1.05 -10.80 -7.21
CA VAL A 133 -0.81 -9.75 -6.19
C VAL A 133 0.39 -8.87 -6.54
N MET A 134 1.47 -9.45 -7.06
CA MET A 134 2.70 -8.75 -7.44
C MET A 134 2.55 -7.96 -8.76
N GLY A 135 1.41 -8.04 -9.43
CA GLY A 135 1.02 -7.15 -10.52
C GLY A 135 0.95 -7.77 -11.91
N LEU A 136 1.28 -9.06 -12.09
CA LEU A 136 1.13 -9.74 -13.38
C LEU A 136 0.59 -11.17 -13.20
N PRO A 137 -0.71 -11.42 -13.43
CA PRO A 137 -1.27 -12.76 -13.38
C PRO A 137 -0.79 -13.58 -14.59
N ARG A 138 0.21 -14.45 -14.40
CA ARG A 138 0.89 -15.15 -15.50
C ARG A 138 -0.03 -16.09 -16.24
N SER A 139 -0.79 -16.93 -15.54
CA SER A 139 -1.72 -17.87 -16.18
C SER A 139 -2.79 -17.15 -17.02
N LEU A 140 -3.29 -16.01 -16.54
CA LEU A 140 -4.22 -15.17 -17.30
C LEU A 140 -3.53 -14.56 -18.53
N THR A 141 -2.30 -14.09 -18.36
CA THR A 141 -1.50 -13.51 -19.44
C THR A 141 -1.21 -14.53 -20.54
N GLU A 142 -0.77 -15.73 -20.17
CA GLU A 142 -0.51 -16.85 -21.08
C GLU A 142 -1.75 -17.22 -21.88
N LYS A 143 -2.90 -17.38 -21.19
CA LYS A 143 -4.19 -17.63 -21.85
C LYS A 143 -4.54 -16.55 -22.87
N LEU A 144 -4.39 -15.26 -22.51
CA LEU A 144 -4.69 -14.15 -23.42
C LEU A 144 -3.71 -14.11 -24.61
N ILE A 145 -2.45 -14.50 -24.42
CA ILE A 145 -1.49 -14.66 -25.51
C ILE A 145 -1.97 -15.75 -26.45
N GLU A 146 -2.26 -16.95 -25.96
CA GLU A 146 -2.75 -18.08 -26.76
C GLU A 146 -4.02 -17.74 -27.55
N GLU A 147 -4.97 -17.02 -26.93
CA GLU A 147 -6.20 -16.55 -27.59
C GLU A 147 -5.96 -15.49 -28.69
N THR A 148 -4.76 -14.92 -28.77
CA THR A 148 -4.39 -13.88 -29.75
C THR A 148 -3.31 -14.32 -30.74
N LEU A 149 -2.67 -15.48 -30.56
CA LEU A 149 -1.72 -16.07 -31.52
C LEU A 149 -2.36 -16.41 -32.85
#